data_AF-A0A965YDP2-F1
#
_entry.id   AF-A0A965YDP2-F1
#
_cell.length_a   1.000
_cell.length_b   1.000
_cell.length_c   1.000
_cell.angle_alpha   90.00
_cell.angle_beta   90.00
_cell.angle_gamma   90.00
#
_symmetry.space_group_name_H-M   'P 1'
#
loop_
_entity.id
_entity.type
_entity.pdbx_description
1 polymer ?
#
loop_
_entity_poly.entity_id
_entity_poly.type
_entity_poly.pdbx_seq_one_letter_code
_entity_poly.pdbx_strand_id
1 'polypeptide(L)'
;MERSREVIEADIATFTAAMRQKLEENSHKGYWDKMTLFELLYLLSNEVEELTDAILIKESTEVMREAADVGNFAMMICANAGRDRDAKSILNRTVQG
;
A
#
# COMPACT_ATOMS: atom_id res chain seq x y z
N MET A 1 -18.13 -0.06 -21.92
CA MET A 1 -16.83 0.30 -22.53
C MET A 1 -15.78 -0.57 -21.89
N GLU A 2 -15.21 -1.51 -22.64
CA GLU A 2 -14.02 -2.24 -22.22
C GLU A 2 -12.84 -1.25 -22.29
N ARG A 3 -12.16 -1.01 -21.16
CA ARG A 3 -10.93 -0.19 -21.18
C ARG A 3 -9.89 -0.97 -21.95
N SER A 4 -9.18 -0.31 -22.87
CA SER A 4 -8.12 -0.99 -23.60
C SER A 4 -7.03 -1.43 -22.61
N ARG A 5 -6.41 -2.57 -22.89
CA ARG A 5 -5.32 -3.11 -22.06
C ARG A 5 -4.21 -2.08 -21.87
N GLU A 6 -3.92 -1.31 -22.92
CA GLU A 6 -2.89 -0.28 -22.94
C GLU A 6 -3.17 0.83 -21.93
N VAL A 7 -4.43 1.23 -21.75
CA VAL A 7 -4.83 2.22 -20.73
C VAL A 7 -4.59 1.67 -19.32
N ILE A 8 -4.98 0.42 -19.07
CA ILE A 8 -4.80 -0.20 -17.75
C ILE A 8 -3.31 -0.30 -17.40
N GLU A 9 -2.48 -0.74 -18.34
CA GLU A 9 -1.03 -0.86 -18.13
C GLU A 9 -0.38 0.51 -17.90
N ALA A 10 -0.82 1.55 -18.64
CA ALA A 10 -0.35 2.91 -18.44
C ALA A 10 -0.73 3.46 -17.06
N ASP A 11 -1.99 3.28 -16.64
CA ASP A 11 -2.49 3.72 -15.33
C ASP A 11 -1.73 3.03 -14.18
N ILE A 12 -1.49 1.72 -14.29
CA ILE A 12 -0.70 0.95 -13.33
C ILE A 12 0.76 1.45 -13.32
N ALA A 13 1.36 1.72 -14.48
CA ALA A 13 2.73 2.22 -14.55
C ALA A 13 2.88 3.58 -13.86
N THR A 14 1.96 4.51 -14.13
CA THR A 14 1.93 5.82 -13.47
C THR A 14 1.74 5.69 -11.96
N PHE A 15 0.80 4.86 -11.52
CA PHE A 15 0.52 4.67 -10.10
C PHE A 15 1.71 4.04 -9.36
N THR A 16 2.30 2.98 -9.93
CA THR A 16 3.46 2.31 -9.32
C THR A 16 4.71 3.18 -9.30
N ALA A 17 4.88 4.11 -10.25
CA ALA A 17 5.96 5.11 -10.19
C ALA A 17 5.77 6.06 -9.01
N ALA A 18 4.56 6.59 -8.79
CA ALA A 18 4.24 7.44 -7.66
C ALA A 18 4.42 6.72 -6.31
N MET A 19 3.98 5.44 -6.23
CA MET A 19 4.19 4.59 -5.06
C MET A 19 5.68 4.47 -4.69
N ARG A 20 6.53 4.18 -5.68
CA ARG A 20 7.99 4.06 -5.46
C ARG A 20 8.60 5.36 -4.95
N GLN A 21 8.23 6.49 -5.56
CA GLN A 21 8.74 7.80 -5.15
C GLN A 21 8.38 8.09 -3.68
N LYS A 22 7.12 7.88 -3.28
CA LYS A 22 6.68 8.12 -1.90
C LYS A 22 7.37 7.18 -0.90
N LEU A 23 7.60 5.91 -1.25
CA LEU A 23 8.38 5.00 -0.41
C LEU A 23 9.84 5.46 -0.23
N GLU A 24 10.45 6.01 -1.27
CA GLU A 24 11.81 6.56 -1.20
C GLU A 24 11.86 7.80 -0.29
N GLU A 25 10.92 8.73 -0.46
CA GLU A 25 10.78 9.91 0.39
C GLU A 25 10.55 9.53 1.87
N ASN A 26 9.75 8.48 2.11
CA ASN A 26 9.43 7.97 3.45
C ASN A 26 10.41 6.91 3.97
N SER A 27 11.53 6.64 3.29
CA SER A 27 12.48 5.57 3.64
C SER A 27 13.07 5.70 5.06
N HIS A 28 13.01 6.89 5.65
CA HIS A 28 13.43 7.18 7.01
C HIS A 28 12.42 6.76 8.11
N LYS A 29 11.14 6.51 7.77
CA LYS A 29 10.05 6.26 8.73
C LYS A 29 10.05 4.86 9.36
N GLY A 30 10.96 3.97 8.96
CA GLY A 30 11.16 2.66 9.60
C GLY A 30 10.58 1.48 8.80
N TYR A 31 10.53 0.31 9.46
CA TYR A 31 10.28 -0.96 8.80
C TYR A 31 8.83 -1.45 9.01
N TRP A 32 7.98 -1.27 7.99
CA TRP A 32 6.58 -1.71 8.00
C TRP A 32 6.40 -3.23 8.11
N ASP A 33 7.43 -4.02 7.80
CA ASP A 33 7.41 -5.49 7.90
C ASP A 33 7.37 -6.02 9.35
N LYS A 34 7.53 -5.14 10.33
CA LYS A 34 7.40 -5.45 11.77
C LYS A 34 6.11 -4.94 12.39
N MET A 35 5.30 -4.22 11.63
CA MET A 35 4.02 -3.68 12.11
C MET A 35 2.92 -4.74 12.03
N THR A 36 2.02 -4.71 12.99
CA THR A 36 0.80 -5.52 12.97
C THR A 36 -0.16 -5.05 11.89
N LEU A 37 -1.09 -5.93 11.50
CA LEU A 37 -2.15 -5.56 10.54
C LEU A 37 -3.04 -4.42 11.05
N PHE A 38 -3.25 -4.32 12.37
CA PHE A 38 -4.04 -3.24 12.96
C PHE A 38 -3.33 -1.89 12.89
N GLU A 39 -2.02 -1.84 13.17
CA GLU A 39 -1.25 -0.60 13.04
C GLU A 39 -1.21 -0.11 11.59
N LEU A 40 -1.04 -1.03 10.62
CA LEU A 40 -1.08 -0.68 9.21
C LEU A 40 -2.48 -0.25 8.74
N LEU A 41 -3.55 -0.86 9.26
CA LEU A 41 -4.92 -0.44 8.96
C LEU A 41 -5.20 0.98 9.49
N TYR A 42 -4.71 1.30 10.69
CA TYR A 42 -4.81 2.64 11.25
C TYR A 42 -4.05 3.68 10.40
N LEU A 43 -2.85 3.35 9.93
CA LEU A 43 -2.12 4.25 9.05
C LEU A 43 -2.81 4.39 7.69
N LEU A 44 -3.33 3.30 7.12
CA LEU A 44 -4.12 3.33 5.89
C LEU A 44 -5.33 4.28 6.01
N SER A 45 -6.04 4.29 7.15
CA SER A 45 -7.16 5.22 7.34
C SER A 45 -6.72 6.68 7.33
N ASN A 46 -5.55 7.00 7.89
CA ASN A 46 -5.03 8.36 7.83
C ASN A 46 -4.71 8.77 6.39
N GLU A 47 -4.10 7.90 5.59
CA GLU A 47 -3.82 8.20 4.18
C GLU A 47 -5.10 8.38 3.34
N VAL A 48 -6.18 7.67 3.69
CA VAL A 48 -7.49 7.87 3.05
C VAL A 48 -8.08 9.25 3.41
N GLU A 49 -7.89 9.71 4.64
CA GLU A 49 -8.26 11.08 5.04
C GLU A 49 -7.41 12.11 4.28
N GLU A 50 -6.09 11.92 4.18
CA GLU A 50 -5.20 12.80 3.41
C GLU A 50 -5.57 12.84 1.92
N LEU A 51 -5.90 11.70 1.31
CA LEU A 51 -6.40 11.64 -0.06
C LEU A 51 -7.74 12.36 -0.22
N THR A 52 -8.63 12.23 0.77
CA THR A 52 -9.93 12.93 0.75
C THR A 52 -9.71 14.44 0.75
N ASP A 53 -8.84 14.93 1.63
CA ASP A 53 -8.46 16.34 1.66
C ASP A 53 -7.79 16.78 0.36
N ALA A 54 -6.90 15.97 -0.21
CA ALA A 54 -6.24 16.25 -1.47
C ALA A 54 -7.24 16.44 -2.62
N ILE A 55 -8.24 15.56 -2.72
CA ILE A 55 -9.29 15.63 -3.75
C ILE A 55 -10.13 16.90 -3.60
N LEU A 56 -10.41 17.33 -2.37
CA LEU A 56 -11.30 18.46 -2.12
C LEU A 56 -10.61 19.81 -2.35
N ILE A 57 -9.35 19.94 -1.96
CA ILE A 57 -8.72 21.27 -1.85
C ILE A 57 -7.29 21.38 -2.41
N LYS A 58 -6.70 20.30 -2.96
CA LYS A 58 -5.33 20.31 -3.50
C LYS A 58 -5.31 20.14 -5.02
N GLU A 59 -4.13 20.32 -5.59
CA GLU A 59 -3.84 20.09 -7.00
C GLU A 59 -3.68 18.59 -7.33
N SER A 60 -3.82 18.25 -8.62
CA SER A 60 -3.82 16.87 -9.10
C SER A 60 -2.55 16.10 -8.75
N THR A 61 -1.40 16.77 -8.65
CA THR A 61 -0.15 16.15 -8.21
C THR A 61 -0.25 15.63 -6.79
N GLU A 62 -0.85 16.39 -5.86
CA GLU A 62 -1.05 15.96 -4.48
C GLU A 62 -2.08 14.82 -4.41
N VAL A 63 -3.15 14.87 -5.19
CA VAL A 63 -4.11 13.75 -5.30
C VAL A 63 -3.40 12.46 -5.73
N MET A 64 -2.50 12.53 -6.72
CA MET A 64 -1.72 11.38 -7.16
C MET A 64 -0.77 10.87 -6.07
N ARG A 65 -0.19 11.77 -5.27
CA ARG A 65 0.73 11.43 -4.17
C ARG A 65 0.02 10.73 -3.02
N GLU A 66 -1.15 11.22 -2.60
CA GLU A 66 -1.86 10.57 -1.49
C GLU A 66 -2.58 9.30 -1.93
N ALA A 67 -3.01 9.22 -3.19
CA ALA A 67 -3.47 7.95 -3.75
C ALA A 67 -2.36 6.89 -3.72
N ALA A 68 -1.11 7.29 -3.99
CA ALA A 68 0.03 6.39 -3.93
C ALA A 68 0.34 5.92 -2.50
N ASP A 69 0.18 6.78 -1.47
CA ASP A 69 0.33 6.36 -0.08
C ASP A 69 -0.77 5.38 0.37
N VAL A 70 -2.03 5.61 -0.01
CA VAL A 70 -3.11 4.62 0.17
C VAL A 70 -2.73 3.27 -0.46
N GLY A 71 -2.22 3.29 -1.69
CA GLY A 71 -1.71 2.09 -2.38
C GLY A 71 -0.56 1.42 -1.64
N ASN A 72 0.39 2.19 -1.13
CA ASN A 72 1.54 1.70 -0.38
C ASN A 72 1.12 0.98 0.90
N PHE A 73 0.20 1.55 1.69
CA PHE A 73 -0.28 0.88 2.91
C PHE A 73 -1.12 -0.36 2.60
N ALA A 74 -1.97 -0.33 1.57
CA ALA A 74 -2.67 -1.53 1.11
C ALA A 74 -1.70 -2.65 0.71
N MET A 75 -0.61 -2.31 0.01
CA MET A 75 0.46 -3.25 -0.33
C MET A 75 1.16 -3.80 0.94
N MET A 76 1.47 -2.95 1.91
CA MET A 76 2.12 -3.36 3.17
C MET A 76 1.24 -4.35 3.95
N ILE A 77 -0.07 -4.10 4.03
CA ILE A 77 -1.05 -5.00 4.67
C ILE A 77 -1.06 -6.35 3.95
N CYS A 78 -1.14 -6.36 2.63
CA CYS A 78 -1.11 -7.58 1.82
C CYS A 78 0.16 -8.39 2.10
N ALA A 79 1.31 -7.71 2.12
CA ALA A 79 2.60 -8.35 2.38
C ALA A 79 2.68 -8.94 3.79
N ASN A 80 2.25 -8.22 4.84
CA ASN A 80 2.26 -8.74 6.22
C ASN A 80 1.26 -9.88 6.42
N ALA A 81 0.08 -9.82 5.81
CA ALA A 81 -0.87 -10.92 5.85
C ALA A 81 -0.29 -12.20 5.19
N GLY A 82 0.48 -12.05 4.11
CA GLY A 82 1.23 -13.14 3.49
C GLY A 82 2.27 -13.75 4.45
N ARG A 83 3.07 -12.92 5.12
CA ARG A 83 4.06 -13.36 6.12
C ARG A 83 3.40 -14.14 7.27
N ASP A 84 2.29 -13.63 7.81
CA ASP A 84 1.54 -14.28 8.89
C ASP A 84 0.98 -15.64 8.47
N ARG A 85 0.44 -15.74 7.26
CA ARG A 85 -0.08 -17.00 6.70
C ARG A 85 1.04 -18.04 6.60
N ASP A 86 2.19 -17.63 6.07
CA ASP A 86 3.30 -18.54 5.83
C ASP A 86 3.94 -19.01 7.15
N ALA A 87 4.03 -18.13 8.16
CA ALA A 87 4.48 -18.49 9.51
C ALA A 87 3.56 -19.54 10.18
N LYS A 88 2.24 -19.37 10.08
CA LYS A 88 1.25 -20.34 10.59
C LYS A 88 1.34 -21.68 9.88
N SER A 89 1.60 -21.67 8.57
CA SER A 89 1.79 -22.89 7.77
C SER A 89 3.01 -23.70 8.24
N ILE A 90 4.13 -23.03 8.55
CA ILE A 90 5.33 -23.68 9.09
C ILE A 90 5.05 -24.31 10.45
N LEU A 91 4.46 -23.55 11.37
CA LEU A 91 4.14 -24.04 12.72
C LEU A 91 3.26 -25.29 12.68
N ASN A 92 2.22 -25.30 11.83
CA ASN A 92 1.33 -26.45 11.69
C ASN A 92 2.06 -27.70 11.18
N ARG A 93 3.09 -27.55 10.34
CA ARG A 93 3.91 -28.68 9.85
C ARG A 93 4.84 -29.23 10.92
N THR A 94 5.33 -28.40 11.83
CA THR A 94 6.25 -28.83 12.90
C THR A 94 5.52 -29.48 14.07
N VAL A 95 4.26 -29.13 14.32
CA VAL A 95 3.44 -29.70 15.41
C VAL A 95 2.79 -31.03 15.02
N GLN A 96 2.69 -31.35 13.73
CA GLN A 96 2.13 -32.61 13.22
C GLN A 96 3.19 -33.64 12.80
N GLY A 97 4.48 -33.33 12.96
CA GLY A 97 5.62 -34.19 12.59
C GLY A 97 6.33 -34.81 13.78
#